data_AF-A0A7K3XPL0-F1
#
_entry.id   AF-A0A7K3XPL0-F1
#
_cell.length_a   1.000
_cell.length_b   1.000
_cell.length_c   1.000
_cell.angle_alpha   90.00
_cell.angle_beta   90.00
_cell.angle_gamma   90.00
#
_symmetry.space_group_name_H-M   'P 1'
#
loop_
_entity.id
_entity.type
_entity.pdbx_description
1 polymer ?
#
loop_
_entity_poly.entity_id
_entity_poly.type
_entity_poly.pdbx_seq_one_letter_code
_entity_poly.pdbx_strand_id
1 'polypeptide(L)'
;MAGKTFAEKILGATVGSIVFRTPDLVLSHDNTSSIEDIFKKMKGEKPAHPESLVVVLDHNAPPTNAKLANDYQQIRKFAARNELKRFHDVGDGICHQLMSEHALPGMLIVGSDSHTCTAGAFNAFATGIDRTETAGIWKNGETWFRVPESLKITLTGMLPEGVYAKDVALYIIGMLGSDGADYLSIEYHGNGIKNLSIA
;
A
#
# COMPACT_ATOMS: atom_id res chain seq x y z
N MET A 1 4.54 -19.91 -24.80
CA MET A 1 4.93 -18.70 -24.04
C MET A 1 5.12 -19.11 -22.59
N ALA A 2 6.21 -18.71 -21.95
CA ALA A 2 6.35 -18.89 -20.51
C ALA A 2 5.20 -18.17 -19.79
N GLY A 3 4.71 -18.74 -18.68
CA GLY A 3 3.68 -18.08 -17.87
C GLY A 3 4.23 -16.80 -17.24
N LYS A 4 3.40 -15.75 -17.17
CA LYS A 4 3.73 -14.50 -16.48
C LYS A 4 3.46 -14.59 -14.98
N THR A 5 4.29 -13.95 -14.17
CA THR A 5 4.05 -13.75 -12.72
C THR A 5 2.83 -12.85 -12.50
N PHE A 6 2.35 -12.75 -11.26
CA PHE A 6 1.27 -11.82 -10.93
C PHE A 6 1.72 -10.36 -11.17
N ALA A 7 2.93 -10.00 -10.72
CA ALA A 7 3.50 -8.66 -10.92
C ALA A 7 3.62 -8.30 -12.41
N GLU A 8 4.11 -9.21 -13.26
CA GLU A 8 4.21 -8.99 -14.71
C GLU A 8 2.84 -8.79 -15.38
N LYS A 9 1.78 -9.43 -14.86
CA LYS A 9 0.41 -9.25 -15.37
C LYS A 9 -0.14 -7.88 -15.01
N ILE A 10 0.00 -7.44 -13.76
CA ILE A 10 -0.50 -6.13 -13.31
C ILE A 10 0.29 -4.98 -13.95
N LEU A 11 1.62 -5.07 -13.95
CA LEU A 11 2.47 -4.04 -14.53
C LEU A 11 2.56 -4.13 -16.06
N GLY A 12 2.09 -5.21 -16.67
CA GLY A 12 1.96 -5.35 -18.12
C GLY A 12 3.30 -5.39 -18.87
N ALA A 13 4.39 -5.76 -18.20
CA ALA A 13 5.74 -5.85 -18.77
C ALA A 13 6.51 -7.00 -18.11
N THR A 14 7.64 -7.38 -18.70
CA THR A 14 8.50 -8.45 -18.16
C THR A 14 9.35 -7.93 -17.00
N VAL A 15 9.78 -8.84 -16.14
CA VAL A 15 10.73 -8.58 -15.05
C VAL A 15 11.89 -7.67 -15.50
N GLY A 16 12.24 -6.70 -14.65
CA GLY A 16 13.32 -5.75 -14.86
C GLY A 16 12.96 -4.53 -15.71
N SER A 17 11.84 -4.56 -16.44
CA SER A 17 11.36 -3.40 -17.21
C SER A 17 11.01 -2.24 -16.28
N ILE A 18 11.27 -1.01 -16.73
CA ILE A 18 10.75 0.21 -16.10
C ILE A 18 9.48 0.64 -16.85
N VAL A 19 8.38 0.82 -16.13
CA VAL A 19 7.08 1.20 -16.69
C VAL A 19 6.46 2.34 -15.89
N PHE A 20 5.72 3.23 -16.55
CA PHE A 20 4.89 4.23 -15.88
C PHE A 20 3.46 3.71 -15.72
N ARG A 21 2.89 3.82 -14.53
CA ARG A 21 1.52 3.38 -14.24
C ARG A 21 0.83 4.35 -13.27
N THR A 22 -0.46 4.55 -13.51
CA THR A 22 -1.39 5.19 -12.57
C THR A 22 -1.82 4.17 -11.52
N PRO A 23 -1.58 4.40 -10.22
CA PRO A 23 -2.14 3.57 -9.18
C PRO A 23 -3.66 3.76 -9.07
N ASP A 24 -4.38 2.68 -8.81
CA ASP A 24 -5.82 2.68 -8.55
C ASP A 24 -6.15 3.28 -7.17
N LEU A 25 -5.29 3.05 -6.18
CA LEU A 25 -5.37 3.65 -4.85
C LEU A 25 -4.01 4.18 -4.40
N VAL A 26 -4.03 5.34 -3.73
CA VAL A 26 -2.86 5.99 -3.13
C VAL A 26 -3.16 6.26 -1.66
N LEU A 27 -2.59 5.43 -0.78
CA LEU A 27 -2.72 5.58 0.67
C LEU A 27 -1.74 6.63 1.19
N SER A 28 -2.19 7.53 2.05
CA SER A 28 -1.32 8.30 2.94
C SER A 28 -1.95 8.38 4.32
N HIS A 29 -1.16 8.79 5.30
CA HIS A 29 -1.63 8.83 6.68
C HIS A 29 -1.24 10.17 7.35
N ASP A 30 -0.89 10.20 8.63
CA ASP A 30 -0.40 11.38 9.36
C ASP A 30 0.65 12.20 8.60
N ASN A 31 1.45 11.54 7.77
CA ASN A 31 2.49 12.17 6.96
C ASN A 31 1.96 12.98 5.75
N THR A 32 0.64 12.98 5.52
CA THR A 32 -0.06 13.76 4.48
C THR A 32 0.24 15.25 4.59
N SER A 33 0.42 15.78 5.80
CA SER A 33 0.83 17.18 6.02
C SER A 33 2.18 17.49 5.35
N SER A 34 3.16 16.60 5.51
CA SER A 34 4.48 16.73 4.89
C SER A 34 4.43 16.49 3.38
N ILE A 35 3.62 15.56 2.91
CA ILE A 35 3.40 15.30 1.48
C ILE A 35 2.79 16.55 0.82
N GLU A 36 1.80 17.17 1.45
CA GLU A 36 1.18 18.40 0.97
C GLU A 36 2.19 19.54 0.83
N ASP A 37 3.12 19.69 1.77
CA ASP A 37 4.17 20.71 1.68
C ASP A 37 5.12 20.47 0.50
N ILE A 38 5.49 19.21 0.24
CA ILE A 38 6.28 18.82 -0.94
C ILE A 38 5.48 19.09 -2.22
N PHE A 39 4.21 18.69 -2.24
CA PHE A 39 3.30 18.89 -3.36
C PHE A 39 3.17 20.38 -3.73
N LYS A 40 3.02 21.27 -2.75
CA LYS A 40 3.02 22.73 -2.95
C LYS A 40 4.36 23.24 -3.51
N LYS A 41 5.49 22.75 -2.99
CA LYS A 41 6.83 23.09 -3.54
C LYS A 41 6.99 22.63 -4.99
N MET A 42 6.35 21.53 -5.36
CA MET A 42 6.25 21.08 -6.74
C MET A 42 5.26 21.89 -7.59
N LYS A 43 4.65 22.96 -7.06
CA LYS A 43 3.59 23.76 -7.68
C LYS A 43 2.32 22.95 -7.98
N GLY A 44 2.04 21.94 -7.16
CA GLY A 44 0.79 21.21 -7.18
C GLY A 44 -0.32 22.01 -6.50
N GLU A 45 -1.47 22.11 -7.16
CA GLU A 45 -2.65 22.81 -6.63
C GLU A 45 -3.74 21.82 -6.18
N LYS A 46 -4.15 20.95 -7.11
CA LYS A 46 -5.13 19.88 -6.89
C LYS A 46 -4.51 18.53 -7.29
N PRO A 47 -4.71 17.45 -6.53
CA PRO A 47 -4.28 16.12 -6.95
C PRO A 47 -4.88 15.74 -8.31
N ALA A 48 -4.14 15.03 -9.15
CA ALA A 48 -4.59 14.57 -10.46
C ALA A 48 -5.81 13.63 -10.36
N HIS A 49 -5.79 12.74 -9.35
CA HIS A 49 -6.83 11.75 -9.08
C HIS A 49 -7.23 11.79 -7.58
N PRO A 50 -7.99 12.81 -7.11
CA PRO A 50 -8.42 12.87 -5.71
C PRO A 50 -9.30 11.67 -5.33
N GLU A 51 -9.99 11.07 -6.30
CA GLU A 51 -10.80 9.86 -6.15
C GLU A 51 -10.00 8.56 -5.99
N SER A 52 -8.67 8.57 -6.10
CA SER A 52 -7.83 7.41 -5.77
C SER A 52 -7.21 7.53 -4.38
N LEU A 53 -7.27 8.71 -3.75
CA LEU A 53 -6.64 8.94 -2.45
C LEU A 53 -7.44 8.27 -1.33
N VAL A 54 -6.71 7.61 -0.43
CA VAL A 54 -7.16 7.13 0.88
C VAL A 54 -6.29 7.81 1.92
N VAL A 55 -6.88 8.63 2.80
CA VAL A 55 -6.13 9.40 3.81
C VAL A 55 -6.65 9.05 5.19
N VAL A 56 -5.80 8.53 6.06
CA VAL A 56 -6.18 8.02 7.39
C VAL A 56 -5.33 8.64 8.50
N LEU A 57 -5.95 9.12 9.58
CA LEU A 57 -5.22 9.62 10.75
C LEU A 57 -5.17 8.56 11.86
N ASP A 58 -4.14 7.71 11.86
CA ASP A 58 -4.07 6.53 12.74
C ASP A 58 -2.80 6.41 13.59
N HIS A 59 -1.63 6.89 13.14
CA HIS A 59 -0.38 6.62 13.87
C HIS A 59 -0.30 7.35 15.21
N ASN A 60 -1.01 8.47 15.35
CA ASN A 60 -1.06 9.27 16.58
C ASN A 60 -2.49 9.73 16.89
N ALA A 61 -3.34 8.77 17.21
CA ALA A 61 -4.75 8.97 17.46
C ALA A 61 -5.09 8.82 18.97
N PRO A 62 -5.33 9.90 19.75
CA PRO A 62 -5.32 11.33 19.38
C PRO A 62 -3.91 11.95 19.33
N PRO A 63 -3.75 13.15 18.73
CA PRO A 63 -2.44 13.76 18.56
C PRO A 63 -1.75 14.04 19.90
N THR A 64 -0.49 13.63 20.01
CA THR A 64 0.29 13.66 21.26
C THR A 64 0.83 15.02 21.64
N ASN A 65 0.82 16.00 20.73
CA ASN A 65 1.32 17.36 20.96
C ASN A 65 0.68 18.39 20.00
N ALA A 66 0.88 19.68 20.31
CA ALA A 66 0.29 20.79 19.57
C ALA A 66 0.74 20.88 18.10
N LYS A 67 2.00 20.52 17.80
CA LYS A 67 2.49 20.50 16.41
C LYS A 67 1.69 19.49 15.59
N LEU A 68 1.56 18.27 16.10
CA LEU A 68 0.82 17.21 15.43
C LEU A 68 -0.67 17.54 15.29
N ALA A 69 -1.27 18.18 16.30
CA ALA A 69 -2.65 18.69 16.19
C ALA A 69 -2.81 19.70 15.04
N ASN A 70 -1.82 20.58 14.82
CA ASN A 70 -1.80 21.48 13.68
C ASN A 70 -1.62 20.74 12.35
N ASP A 71 -0.74 19.73 12.30
CA ASP A 71 -0.55 18.88 11.12
C ASP A 71 -1.87 18.17 10.74
N TYR A 72 -2.62 17.66 11.71
CA TYR A 72 -3.94 17.05 11.48
C TYR A 72 -4.98 18.07 11.00
N GLN A 73 -4.98 19.27 11.57
CA GLN A 73 -5.85 20.34 11.09
C GLN A 73 -5.54 20.73 9.64
N GLN A 74 -4.26 20.72 9.24
CA GLN A 74 -3.86 20.90 7.86
C GLN A 74 -4.40 19.77 6.97
N ILE A 75 -4.26 18.50 7.39
CA ILE A 75 -4.75 17.35 6.62
C ILE A 75 -6.27 17.39 6.45
N ARG A 76 -7.02 17.74 7.50
CA ARG A 76 -8.49 17.93 7.39
C ARG A 76 -8.85 19.02 6.38
N LYS A 77 -8.11 20.13 6.36
CA LYS A 77 -8.30 21.20 5.34
C LYS A 77 -7.93 20.72 3.95
N PHE A 78 -6.88 19.92 3.81
CA PHE A 78 -6.50 19.28 2.54
C PHE A 78 -7.59 18.33 2.02
N ALA A 79 -8.15 17.50 2.91
CA ALA A 79 -9.21 16.58 2.57
C ALA A 79 -10.47 17.33 2.12
N ALA A 80 -10.89 18.34 2.88
CA ALA A 80 -12.07 19.15 2.58
C ALA A 80 -11.92 19.91 1.25
N ARG A 81 -10.80 20.61 1.01
CA ARG A 81 -10.62 21.43 -0.20
C ARG A 81 -10.53 20.61 -1.49
N ASN A 82 -10.10 19.35 -1.38
CA ASN A 82 -9.97 18.43 -2.51
C ASN A 82 -11.13 17.44 -2.59
N GLU A 83 -12.12 17.57 -1.71
CA GLU A 83 -13.33 16.74 -1.67
C GLU A 83 -13.00 15.23 -1.59
N LEU A 84 -12.02 14.87 -0.76
CA LEU A 84 -11.58 13.47 -0.64
C LEU A 84 -12.69 12.61 -0.05
N LYS A 85 -13.13 11.61 -0.82
CA LYS A 85 -14.22 10.71 -0.43
C LYS A 85 -13.81 9.65 0.60
N ARG A 86 -12.52 9.34 0.70
CA ARG A 86 -11.96 8.31 1.59
C ARG A 86 -10.98 8.94 2.58
N PHE A 87 -11.44 10.01 3.23
CA PHE A 87 -10.76 10.58 4.38
C PHE A 87 -11.34 9.96 5.66
N HIS A 88 -10.46 9.44 6.50
CA HIS A 88 -10.80 8.82 7.77
C HIS A 88 -10.07 9.57 8.89
N ASP A 89 -10.83 10.05 9.86
CA ASP A 89 -10.30 10.85 10.95
C ASP A 89 -9.83 9.94 12.11
N VAL A 90 -9.26 10.58 13.11
CA VAL A 90 -8.79 9.98 14.36
C VAL A 90 -9.86 9.10 14.97
N GLY A 91 -9.53 7.82 15.14
CA GLY A 91 -10.39 6.83 15.78
C GLY A 91 -11.17 5.92 14.82
N ASP A 92 -11.13 6.18 13.50
CA ASP A 92 -11.83 5.35 12.51
C ASP A 92 -11.17 3.97 12.33
N GLY A 93 -9.85 3.87 12.47
CA GLY A 93 -9.12 2.60 12.35
C GLY A 93 -7.70 2.76 11.81
N ILE A 94 -7.00 1.63 11.63
CA ILE A 94 -5.65 1.58 11.07
C ILE A 94 -5.71 1.74 9.55
N CYS A 95 -4.77 2.48 8.97
CA CYS A 95 -4.73 2.84 7.56
C CYS A 95 -4.84 1.64 6.61
N HIS A 96 -4.15 0.53 6.87
CA HIS A 96 -4.25 -0.67 6.04
C HIS A 96 -5.57 -1.41 6.19
N GLN A 97 -6.17 -1.36 7.38
CA GLN A 97 -7.49 -1.96 7.61
C GLN A 97 -8.56 -1.19 6.83
N LEU A 98 -8.54 0.14 6.87
CA LEU A 98 -9.50 0.97 6.12
C LEU A 98 -9.22 0.91 4.60
N MET A 99 -7.95 0.88 4.19
CA MET A 99 -7.59 0.62 2.78
C MET A 99 -8.14 -0.71 2.28
N SER A 100 -8.19 -1.74 3.13
CA SER A 100 -8.67 -3.08 2.77
C SER A 100 -10.14 -3.10 2.33
N GLU A 101 -10.95 -2.14 2.79
CA GLU A 101 -12.36 -1.99 2.38
C GLU A 101 -12.52 -1.51 0.92
N HIS A 102 -11.41 -1.06 0.31
CA HIS A 102 -11.37 -0.53 -1.05
C HIS A 102 -10.49 -1.35 -1.99
N ALA A 103 -9.64 -2.22 -1.46
CA ALA A 103 -8.74 -3.05 -2.24
C ALA A 103 -9.51 -4.13 -3.01
N LEU A 104 -9.33 -4.16 -4.33
CA LEU A 104 -9.95 -5.15 -5.21
C LEU A 104 -8.89 -5.93 -6.01
N PRO A 105 -9.21 -7.18 -6.42
CA PRO A 105 -8.32 -7.97 -7.26
C PRO A 105 -7.94 -7.23 -8.55
N GLY A 106 -6.65 -7.24 -8.86
CA GLY A 106 -6.08 -6.62 -10.07
C GLY A 106 -5.67 -5.16 -9.93
N MET A 107 -5.92 -4.52 -8.78
CA MET A 107 -5.50 -3.14 -8.54
C MET A 107 -3.97 -3.01 -8.39
N LEU A 108 -3.45 -1.86 -8.82
CA LEU A 108 -2.16 -1.31 -8.43
C LEU A 108 -2.36 -0.33 -7.27
N ILE A 109 -1.88 -0.68 -6.09
CA ILE A 109 -2.04 0.12 -4.87
C ILE A 109 -0.68 0.60 -4.41
N VAL A 110 -0.56 1.88 -4.09
CA VAL A 110 0.64 2.43 -3.46
C VAL A 110 0.28 3.14 -2.18
N GLY A 111 1.23 3.27 -1.27
CA GLY A 111 1.00 4.00 -0.04
C GLY A 111 2.26 4.59 0.56
N SER A 112 2.15 5.76 1.18
CA SER A 112 3.24 6.37 1.92
C SER A 112 3.48 5.70 3.28
N ASP A 113 3.44 4.37 3.31
CA ASP A 113 3.65 3.50 4.47
C ASP A 113 4.28 2.17 4.02
N SER A 114 5.20 1.62 4.82
CA SER A 114 5.96 0.40 4.48
C SER A 114 5.12 -0.87 4.41
N HIS A 115 3.99 -0.96 5.10
CA HIS A 115 3.11 -2.13 5.14
C HIS A 115 1.93 -2.05 4.16
N THR A 116 1.97 -1.12 3.19
CA THR A 116 0.99 -1.07 2.09
C THR A 116 0.87 -2.43 1.36
N CYS A 117 1.91 -3.26 1.38
CA CYS A 117 1.90 -4.62 0.85
C CYS A 117 0.80 -5.53 1.45
N THR A 118 0.19 -5.18 2.59
CA THR A 118 -1.01 -5.85 3.14
C THR A 118 -2.15 -5.97 2.14
N ALA A 119 -2.33 -5.00 1.24
CA ALA A 119 -3.34 -5.07 0.17
C ALA A 119 -3.12 -6.25 -0.79
N GLY A 120 -1.93 -6.87 -0.81
CA GLY A 120 -1.64 -8.08 -1.58
C GLY A 120 -2.57 -9.26 -1.22
N ALA A 121 -3.11 -9.30 0.01
CA ALA A 121 -4.11 -10.30 0.41
C ALA A 121 -5.39 -10.27 -0.44
N PHE A 122 -5.68 -9.13 -1.09
CA PHE A 122 -6.84 -8.92 -1.96
C PHE A 122 -6.52 -9.21 -3.44
N ASN A 123 -5.39 -9.86 -3.73
CA ASN A 123 -4.86 -10.02 -5.09
C ASN A 123 -4.66 -8.67 -5.80
N ALA A 124 -4.15 -7.68 -5.08
CA ALA A 124 -3.67 -6.41 -5.65
C ALA A 124 -2.13 -6.41 -5.68
N PHE A 125 -1.51 -5.70 -6.62
CA PHE A 125 -0.08 -5.39 -6.54
C PHE A 125 0.07 -4.15 -5.67
N ALA A 126 0.61 -4.32 -4.46
CA ALA A 126 0.67 -3.26 -3.47
C ALA A 126 2.10 -3.01 -2.97
N THR A 127 2.53 -1.75 -2.94
CA THR A 127 3.89 -1.38 -2.48
C THR A 127 3.90 -0.08 -1.68
N GLY A 128 4.78 -0.03 -0.68
CA GLY A 128 5.14 1.21 -0.01
C GLY A 128 5.95 2.12 -0.93
N ILE A 129 5.74 3.43 -0.82
CA ILE A 129 6.49 4.49 -1.48
C ILE A 129 6.76 5.62 -0.46
N ASP A 130 7.63 6.55 -0.81
CA ASP A 130 7.95 7.69 0.04
C ASP A 130 7.06 8.92 -0.21
N ARG A 131 7.20 9.92 0.66
CA ARG A 131 6.44 11.17 0.61
C ARG A 131 6.64 11.93 -0.71
N THR A 132 7.87 11.92 -1.24
CA THR A 132 8.20 12.61 -2.49
C THR A 132 7.53 11.95 -3.70
N GLU A 133 7.51 10.62 -3.74
CA GLU A 133 6.85 9.85 -4.80
C GLU A 133 5.34 10.04 -4.72
N THR A 134 4.78 10.02 -3.50
CA THR A 134 3.35 10.29 -3.28
C THR A 134 2.96 11.69 -3.76
N ALA A 135 3.74 12.72 -3.42
CA ALA A 135 3.53 14.08 -3.93
C ALA A 135 3.68 14.16 -5.46
N GLY A 136 4.61 13.39 -6.04
CA GLY A 136 4.77 13.24 -7.49
C GLY A 136 3.53 12.63 -8.15
N ILE A 137 2.95 11.58 -7.56
CA ILE A 137 1.72 10.94 -8.04
C ILE A 137 0.52 11.89 -7.90
N TRP A 138 0.40 12.62 -6.79
CA TRP A 138 -0.63 13.64 -6.65
C TRP A 138 -0.52 14.69 -7.76
N LYS A 139 0.69 15.03 -8.20
CA LYS A 139 0.88 16.02 -9.26
C LYS A 139 0.65 15.47 -10.66
N ASN A 140 1.20 14.31 -10.97
CA ASN A 140 1.28 13.79 -12.34
C ASN A 140 0.27 12.68 -12.64
N GLY A 141 -0.35 12.08 -11.61
CA GLY A 141 -1.30 10.97 -11.73
C GLY A 141 -0.65 9.59 -11.90
N GLU A 142 0.65 9.52 -12.14
CA GLU A 142 1.40 8.27 -12.31
C GLU A 142 2.82 8.36 -11.74
N THR A 143 3.45 7.20 -11.58
CA THR A 143 4.88 7.09 -11.29
C THR A 143 5.50 5.92 -12.05
N TRP A 144 6.82 5.82 -12.02
CA TRP A 144 7.55 4.70 -12.58
C TRP A 144 7.65 3.54 -11.58
N PHE A 145 7.66 2.32 -12.11
CA PHE A 145 7.87 1.08 -11.37
C PHE A 145 8.88 0.23 -12.14
N ARG A 146 9.79 -0.43 -11.40
CA ARG A 146 10.57 -1.53 -11.95
C ARG A 146 9.79 -2.82 -11.69
N VAL A 147 9.50 -3.60 -12.73
CA VAL A 147 8.82 -4.89 -12.58
C VAL A 147 9.73 -5.83 -11.77
N PRO A 148 9.31 -6.28 -10.57
CA PRO A 148 10.16 -7.09 -9.71
C PRO A 148 10.20 -8.55 -10.18
N GLU A 149 11.24 -9.26 -9.77
CA GLU A 149 11.21 -10.73 -9.76
C GLU A 149 10.18 -11.21 -8.72
N SER A 150 9.79 -12.49 -8.78
CA SER A 150 8.79 -13.05 -7.87
C SER A 150 9.33 -14.24 -7.09
N LEU A 151 9.26 -14.16 -5.76
CA LEU A 151 9.50 -15.27 -4.85
C LEU A 151 8.19 -16.02 -4.63
N LYS A 152 8.10 -17.24 -5.17
CA LYS A 152 6.93 -18.11 -5.00
C LYS A 152 7.05 -18.91 -3.70
N ILE A 153 6.09 -18.72 -2.80
CA ILE A 153 5.92 -19.51 -1.58
C ILE A 153 4.72 -20.42 -1.75
N THR A 154 4.93 -21.75 -1.71
CA THR A 154 3.84 -22.72 -1.87
C THR A 154 3.41 -23.29 -0.52
N LEU A 155 2.20 -22.94 -0.08
CA LEU A 155 1.60 -23.45 1.15
C LEU A 155 0.74 -24.68 0.83
N THR A 156 0.90 -25.74 1.63
CA THR A 156 0.17 -27.00 1.50
C THR A 156 -0.37 -27.46 2.85
N GLY A 157 -1.38 -28.32 2.85
CA GLY A 157 -2.00 -28.83 4.07
C GLY A 157 -2.98 -27.86 4.75
N MET A 158 -3.23 -28.11 6.03
CA MET A 158 -4.07 -27.28 6.91
C MET A 158 -3.28 -26.95 8.19
N LEU A 159 -3.59 -25.81 8.80
CA LEU A 159 -2.98 -25.45 10.07
C LEU A 159 -3.51 -26.36 11.19
N PRO A 160 -2.63 -26.91 12.04
CA PRO A 160 -3.05 -27.57 13.27
C PRO A 160 -3.82 -26.61 14.19
N GLU A 161 -4.61 -27.17 15.10
CA GLU A 161 -5.26 -26.38 16.15
C GLU A 161 -4.22 -25.57 16.95
N GLY A 162 -4.51 -24.28 17.16
CA GLY A 162 -3.61 -23.36 17.87
C GLY A 162 -2.51 -22.74 17.01
N VAL A 163 -2.43 -23.05 15.71
CA VAL A 163 -1.51 -22.42 14.75
C VAL A 163 -2.29 -21.51 13.81
N TYR A 164 -1.81 -20.29 13.62
CA TYR A 164 -2.50 -19.23 12.86
C TYR A 164 -1.63 -18.67 11.73
N ALA A 165 -2.24 -17.82 10.88
CA ALA A 165 -1.54 -17.17 9.76
C ALA A 165 -0.29 -16.39 10.21
N LYS A 166 -0.32 -15.82 11.42
CA LYS A 166 0.84 -15.14 12.00
C LYS A 166 2.02 -16.08 12.22
N ASP A 167 1.78 -17.30 12.69
CA ASP A 167 2.84 -18.29 12.91
C ASP A 167 3.48 -18.71 11.59
N VAL A 168 2.67 -18.87 10.54
CA VAL A 168 3.15 -19.14 9.17
C VAL A 168 4.02 -18.00 8.66
N ALA A 169 3.57 -16.75 8.81
CA ALA A 169 4.32 -15.58 8.38
C ALA A 169 5.67 -15.46 9.12
N LEU A 170 5.67 -15.66 10.44
CA LEU A 170 6.90 -15.65 11.24
C LEU A 170 7.86 -16.79 10.89
N TYR A 171 7.33 -17.99 10.63
CA TYR A 171 8.14 -19.13 10.20
C TYR A 171 8.84 -18.86 8.87
N ILE A 172 8.11 -18.31 7.89
CA ILE A 172 8.65 -17.91 6.59
C ILE A 172 9.73 -16.83 6.75
N ILE A 173 9.46 -15.78 7.54
CA ILE A 173 10.45 -14.72 7.80
C ILE A 173 11.70 -15.31 8.47
N GLY A 174 11.54 -16.26 9.41
CA GLY A 174 12.66 -16.95 10.04
C GLY A 174 13.49 -17.79 9.07
N MET A 175 12.88 -18.33 8.01
CA MET A 175 13.58 -19.07 6.95
C MET A 175 14.32 -18.14 5.98
N LEU A 176 13.71 -17.02 5.60
CA LEU A 176 14.25 -16.12 4.59
C LEU A 176 15.26 -15.12 5.17
N GLY A 177 15.11 -14.75 6.44
CA GLY A 177 15.80 -13.60 7.02
C GLY A 177 15.13 -12.27 6.65
N SER A 178 15.65 -11.17 7.20
CA SER A 178 15.08 -9.83 6.97
C SER A 178 15.30 -9.27 5.56
N ASP A 179 16.31 -9.78 4.86
CA ASP A 179 16.78 -9.33 3.53
C ASP A 179 16.53 -10.37 2.42
N GLY A 180 16.06 -11.57 2.77
CA GLY A 180 15.91 -12.70 1.84
C GLY A 180 14.87 -12.51 0.72
N ALA A 181 14.11 -11.42 0.74
CA ALA A 181 13.13 -11.07 -0.29
C ALA A 181 13.33 -9.65 -0.86
N ASP A 182 14.50 -9.04 -0.64
CA ASP A 182 14.81 -7.71 -1.17
C ASP A 182 14.60 -7.63 -2.69
N TYR A 183 13.91 -6.58 -3.15
CA TYR A 183 13.54 -6.34 -4.55
C TYR A 183 12.62 -7.39 -5.20
N LEU A 184 12.11 -8.35 -4.44
CA LEU A 184 11.18 -9.38 -4.92
C LEU A 184 9.74 -9.04 -4.55
N SER A 185 8.81 -9.48 -5.39
CA SER A 185 7.41 -9.65 -5.01
C SER A 185 7.22 -11.03 -4.38
N ILE A 186 6.55 -11.12 -3.23
CA ILE A 186 6.20 -12.41 -2.64
C ILE A 186 4.84 -12.85 -3.17
N GLU A 187 4.79 -14.04 -3.76
CA GLU A 187 3.54 -14.66 -4.20
C GLU A 187 3.26 -15.93 -3.42
N TYR A 188 2.13 -15.95 -2.72
CA TYR A 188 1.64 -17.15 -2.04
C TYR A 188 0.84 -18.01 -3.03
N HIS A 189 1.21 -19.28 -3.16
CA HIS A 189 0.53 -20.30 -3.98
C HIS A 189 0.16 -21.55 -3.17
N GLY A 190 -0.62 -22.44 -3.77
CA GLY A 190 -0.91 -23.77 -3.22
C GLY A 190 -2.25 -23.87 -2.49
N ASN A 191 -2.70 -25.11 -2.26
CA ASN A 191 -4.02 -25.37 -1.68
C ASN A 191 -4.11 -24.98 -0.19
N GLY A 192 -2.98 -24.83 0.51
CA GLY A 192 -2.98 -24.41 1.91
C GLY A 192 -3.54 -23.01 2.12
N ILE A 193 -3.40 -22.11 1.13
CA ILE A 193 -3.93 -20.74 1.18
C ILE A 193 -5.45 -20.72 1.27
N LYS A 194 -6.12 -21.66 0.61
CA LYS A 194 -7.59 -21.74 0.60
C LYS A 194 -8.18 -21.99 2.00
N ASN A 195 -7.34 -22.42 2.94
CA ASN A 195 -7.72 -22.68 4.33
C ASN A 195 -7.47 -21.45 5.23
N LEU A 196 -6.98 -20.33 4.69
CA LEU A 196 -6.83 -19.07 5.40
C LEU A 196 -8.00 -18.13 5.11
N SER A 197 -8.39 -17.35 6.11
CA SER A 197 -9.29 -16.21 5.92
C SER A 197 -8.57 -15.04 5.26
N ILE A 198 -9.34 -14.02 4.87
CA ILE A 198 -8.79 -12.71 4.47
C ILE A 198 -8.20 -11.95 5.67
N ALA A 199 -8.75 -12.17 6.87
CA ALA A 199 -8.27 -11.60 8.12
C ALA A 199 -7.03 -12.33 8.66
#